data_AF-A0A8T2SZ74-F1
#
_entry.id   AF-A0A8T2SZ74-F1
#
_cell.length_a   1.000
_cell.length_b   1.000
_cell.length_c   1.000
_cell.angle_alpha   90.00
_cell.angle_beta   90.00
_cell.angle_gamma   90.00
#
_symmetry.space_group_name_H-M   'P 1'
#
loop_
_entity.id
_entity.type
_entity.pdbx_description
1 polymer ?
#
loop_
_entity_poly.entity_id
_entity_poly.type
_entity_poly.pdbx_seq_one_letter_code
_entity_poly.pdbx_strand_id
1 'polypeptide(L)'
;MLNTGYIHLGNKVPGSVQAAAGPDHKILPFPADSFSKPASGSNQVGESRGWLRFFSVTRFSPFFDVDTSDVLWRICYSLLPYKGDFVEKIGHKPDIYGPFWICTTLVFVAAALGNFASYLTHNLKEQPWEYDIDKVTWSAGMFYGYSFVVPLVFYYVLNHFGVTSHVVQLWCLYGYSLFIFIPASFLSAVPVDIFRWVIAGITGVVSATFLALNMRSHIRSHSNKWLLYVAIVFLMQLGMALVLKL
;
A
#
# COMPACT_ATOMS: atom_id res chain seq x y z
N MET A 1 16.88 29.73 60.22
CA MET A 1 17.57 30.17 59.00
C MET A 1 18.12 31.55 59.25
N LEU A 2 19.40 31.65 59.61
CA LEU A 2 20.13 32.91 59.83
C LEU A 2 21.59 32.69 59.40
N ASN A 3 22.18 33.77 58.89
CA ASN A 3 23.62 34.04 58.76
C ASN A 3 24.34 33.31 57.61
N THR A 4 25.22 33.91 56.80
CA THR A 4 25.95 35.20 56.76
C THR A 4 26.47 35.33 55.30
N GLY A 5 26.43 36.46 54.57
CA GLY A 5 27.43 37.55 54.58
C GLY A 5 28.88 37.03 54.50
N TYR A 6 29.83 37.48 53.69
CA TYR A 6 30.12 38.80 53.12
C TYR A 6 31.30 38.68 52.10
N ILE A 7 31.20 39.43 50.99
CA ILE A 7 32.22 40.26 50.28
C ILE A 7 33.71 40.20 50.72
N HIS A 8 34.66 40.17 49.76
CA HIS A 8 35.41 41.36 49.30
C HIS A 8 36.56 41.09 48.29
N LEU A 9 36.56 41.92 47.22
CA LEU A 9 37.63 42.63 46.49
C LEU A 9 39.06 42.07 46.33
N GLY A 10 39.63 42.28 45.12
CA GLY A 10 41.06 42.55 44.97
C GLY A 10 41.64 42.52 43.54
N ASN A 11 41.71 43.68 42.88
CA ASN A 11 42.48 43.95 41.65
C ASN A 11 44.00 43.70 41.82
N LYS A 12 44.68 43.13 40.79
CA LYS A 12 45.90 43.70 40.16
C LYS A 12 46.49 42.79 39.08
N VAL A 13 46.72 43.37 37.90
CA VAL A 13 47.67 42.91 36.86
C VAL A 13 49.03 43.55 37.14
N PRO A 14 50.15 42.84 36.91
CA PRO A 14 51.14 43.36 35.95
C PRO A 14 51.80 42.25 35.10
N GLY A 15 52.16 42.59 33.87
CA GLY A 15 52.70 41.66 32.87
C GLY A 15 54.22 41.55 32.79
N SER A 16 54.63 40.98 31.65
CA SER A 16 55.96 40.88 31.01
C SER A 16 56.97 39.86 31.56
N VAL A 17 57.27 38.84 30.73
CA VAL A 17 58.65 38.47 30.32
C VAL A 17 58.59 37.84 28.92
N GLN A 18 59.49 38.25 28.04
CA GLN A 18 59.70 37.78 26.66
C GLN A 18 61.17 37.36 26.51
N ALA A 19 61.47 36.13 26.07
CA ALA A 19 62.72 35.65 25.45
C ALA A 19 62.56 34.14 25.16
N ALA A 20 62.48 33.64 23.93
CA ALA A 20 63.49 33.50 22.86
C ALA A 20 64.33 32.20 22.92
N ALA A 21 64.56 31.64 21.72
CA ALA A 21 65.46 30.55 21.29
C ALA A 21 64.90 29.10 21.29
N GLY A 22 64.81 28.51 20.08
CA GLY A 22 64.52 27.09 19.80
C GLY A 22 65.76 26.19 19.95
N PRO A 23 65.94 25.12 19.15
CA PRO A 23 65.03 24.39 18.26
C PRO A 23 64.61 23.04 18.88
N ASP A 24 63.75 22.25 18.23
CA ASP A 24 64.02 20.81 18.03
C ASP A 24 62.93 20.12 17.22
N HIS A 25 63.40 19.41 16.20
CA HIS A 25 62.60 18.82 15.15
C HIS A 25 62.20 17.38 15.52
N LYS A 26 60.89 17.11 15.37
CA LYS A 26 60.24 15.82 15.04
C LYS A 26 60.19 14.74 16.13
N ILE A 27 59.00 14.60 16.69
CA ILE A 27 58.34 13.29 16.84
C ILE A 27 56.92 13.46 16.30
N LEU A 28 56.56 12.72 15.25
CA LEU A 28 55.18 12.61 14.77
C LEU A 28 54.50 11.44 15.49
N PRO A 29 53.38 11.64 16.19
CA PRO A 29 52.46 10.56 16.52
C PRO A 29 51.34 10.48 15.47
N PHE A 30 50.95 9.24 15.17
CA PHE A 30 49.87 8.83 14.26
C PHE A 30 48.51 9.46 14.61
N PRO A 31 47.61 9.68 13.63
CA PRO A 31 46.34 10.33 13.88
C PRO A 31 45.36 9.34 14.53
N ALA A 32 45.00 9.58 15.78
CA ALA A 32 43.84 8.97 16.41
C ALA A 32 42.67 9.98 16.41
N ASP A 33 41.56 9.51 15.84
CA ASP A 33 40.18 9.88 16.18
C ASP A 33 39.71 11.29 15.84
N SER A 34 39.28 11.45 14.58
CA SER A 34 38.31 12.49 14.20
C SER A 34 37.02 11.85 13.69
N PHE A 35 36.41 11.00 14.52
CA PHE A 35 35.09 10.40 14.30
C PHE A 35 34.01 11.12 15.13
N SER A 36 33.98 12.45 15.08
CA SER A 36 32.93 13.26 15.75
C SER A 36 32.82 14.65 15.15
N LYS A 37 32.38 14.73 13.89
CA LYS A 37 31.79 15.96 13.37
C LYS A 37 30.66 15.60 12.42
N PRO A 38 29.37 15.83 12.78
CA PRO A 38 28.34 15.76 11.77
C PRO A 38 28.63 16.90 10.80
N ALA A 39 28.93 16.55 9.55
CA ALA A 39 28.93 17.51 8.48
C ALA A 39 27.53 18.15 8.45
N SER A 40 27.47 19.46 8.59
CA SER A 40 26.29 20.24 8.23
C SER A 40 26.16 20.14 6.71
N GLY A 41 25.60 19.02 6.27
CA GLY A 41 25.22 18.79 4.89
C GLY A 41 24.01 19.67 4.63
N SER A 42 24.24 20.84 4.03
CA SER A 42 23.22 21.50 3.25
C SER A 42 22.60 20.43 2.35
N ASN A 43 21.33 20.09 2.56
CA ASN A 43 20.54 19.30 1.64
C ASN A 43 20.44 20.10 0.34
N GLN A 44 21.47 20.03 -0.50
CA GLN A 44 21.33 20.32 -1.92
C GLN A 44 20.48 19.19 -2.46
N VAL A 45 19.16 19.39 -2.39
CA VAL A 45 18.22 18.66 -3.23
C VAL A 45 18.62 19.03 -4.65
N GLY A 46 19.46 18.20 -5.26
CA GLY A 46 19.84 18.35 -6.66
C GLY A 46 18.56 18.51 -7.47
N GLU A 47 18.49 19.56 -8.28
CA GLU A 47 17.38 19.84 -9.17
C GLU A 47 17.10 18.62 -10.03
N SER A 48 16.15 17.80 -9.56
CA SER A 48 15.72 16.62 -10.26
C SER A 48 14.96 17.10 -11.49
N ARG A 49 15.53 16.82 -12.68
CA ARG A 49 14.96 17.10 -14.01
C ARG A 49 13.44 16.90 -13.98
N GLY A 50 12.67 17.86 -14.50
CA GLY A 50 11.23 18.03 -14.26
C GLY A 50 10.34 16.77 -14.34
N TRP A 51 10.73 15.73 -15.09
CA TRP A 51 10.06 14.42 -15.14
C TRP A 51 10.36 13.52 -13.92
N LEU A 52 11.61 13.47 -13.44
CA LEU A 52 11.98 12.73 -12.22
C LEU A 52 11.34 13.29 -10.96
N ARG A 53 10.91 14.56 -11.00
CA ARG A 53 10.13 15.20 -9.93
C ARG A 53 8.74 14.57 -9.77
N PHE A 54 8.14 14.07 -10.86
CA PHE A 54 6.89 13.29 -10.80
C PHE A 54 7.11 11.88 -10.23
N PHE A 55 8.28 11.30 -10.44
CA PHE A 55 8.68 9.98 -9.92
C PHE A 55 9.49 10.05 -8.62
N SER A 56 9.49 11.19 -7.93
CA SER A 56 10.23 11.31 -6.67
C SER A 56 9.64 10.39 -5.61
N VAL A 57 10.50 9.58 -4.98
CA VAL A 57 10.15 8.66 -3.90
C VAL A 57 9.42 9.39 -2.77
N THR A 58 9.79 10.64 -2.48
CA THR A 58 9.15 11.47 -1.45
C THR A 58 7.65 11.69 -1.69
N ARG A 59 7.19 11.67 -2.95
CA ARG A 59 5.77 11.82 -3.29
C ARG A 59 4.96 10.55 -3.02
N PHE A 60 5.58 9.39 -3.16
CA PHE A 60 4.93 8.09 -2.95
C PHE A 60 5.08 7.57 -1.52
N SER A 61 6.11 7.99 -0.81
CA SER A 61 6.42 7.58 0.56
C SER A 61 5.21 7.54 1.50
N PRO A 62 4.31 8.53 1.54
CA PRO A 62 3.16 8.50 2.45
C PRO A 62 2.15 7.37 2.18
N PHE A 63 2.06 6.87 0.94
CA PHE A 63 1.13 5.78 0.57
C PHE A 63 1.66 4.38 0.91
N PHE A 64 2.94 4.30 1.29
CA PHE A 64 3.62 3.08 1.75
C PHE A 64 3.92 3.12 3.26
N ASP A 65 3.72 4.28 3.90
CA ASP A 65 3.89 4.47 5.34
C ASP A 65 2.62 4.01 6.08
N VAL A 66 2.47 2.69 6.20
CA VAL A 66 1.26 2.04 6.72
C VAL A 66 1.64 1.03 7.78
N ASP A 67 0.93 1.08 8.92
CA ASP A 67 1.12 0.11 9.99
C ASP A 67 0.35 -1.18 9.72
N THR A 68 0.82 -2.30 10.26
CA THR A 68 0.12 -3.59 10.14
C THR A 68 -1.31 -3.52 10.69
N SER A 69 -1.54 -2.73 11.75
CA SER A 69 -2.88 -2.50 12.31
C SER A 69 -3.82 -1.81 11.32
N ASP A 70 -3.31 -0.87 10.51
CA ASP A 70 -4.11 -0.18 9.49
C ASP A 70 -4.57 -1.18 8.43
N VAL A 71 -3.66 -2.03 7.95
CA VAL A 71 -3.95 -3.05 6.93
C VAL A 71 -4.95 -4.08 7.45
N LEU A 72 -4.76 -4.58 8.66
CA LEU A 72 -5.66 -5.56 9.28
C LEU A 72 -7.05 -4.97 9.50
N TRP A 73 -7.14 -3.74 10.00
CA TRP A 73 -8.43 -3.07 10.16
C TRP A 73 -9.14 -2.93 8.81
N ARG A 74 -8.42 -2.53 7.75
CA ARG A 74 -8.98 -2.39 6.39
C ARG A 74 -9.47 -3.72 5.82
N ILE A 75 -8.72 -4.79 6.02
CA ILE A 75 -9.10 -6.16 5.64
C ILE A 75 -10.37 -6.60 6.38
N CYS A 76 -10.39 -6.49 7.71
CA CYS A 76 -11.57 -6.88 8.50
C CYS A 76 -12.80 -6.05 8.09
N TYR A 77 -12.59 -4.78 7.75
CA TYR A 77 -13.65 -3.91 7.25
C TYR A 77 -14.17 -4.30 5.88
N SER A 78 -13.29 -4.71 4.96
CA SER A 78 -13.68 -5.10 3.60
C SER A 78 -14.48 -6.40 3.56
N LEU A 79 -14.33 -7.25 4.57
CA LEU A 79 -15.11 -8.48 4.75
C LEU A 79 -16.54 -8.24 5.26
N LEU A 80 -16.82 -7.08 5.88
CA LEU A 80 -18.10 -6.78 6.52
C LEU A 80 -18.75 -5.54 5.89
N PRO A 81 -19.43 -5.69 4.73
CA PRO A 81 -19.94 -4.56 3.96
C PRO A 81 -21.25 -3.98 4.54
N TYR A 82 -21.24 -3.48 5.76
CA TYR A 82 -22.46 -2.98 6.41
C TYR A 82 -22.67 -1.46 6.34
N LYS A 83 -21.58 -0.67 6.30
CA LYS A 83 -21.66 0.79 6.54
C LYS A 83 -21.35 1.66 5.33
N GLY A 84 -20.49 1.21 4.41
CA GLY A 84 -20.15 1.98 3.19
C GLY A 84 -19.39 3.30 3.43
N ASP A 85 -18.75 3.44 4.59
CA ASP A 85 -17.96 4.59 5.07
C ASP A 85 -16.44 4.32 5.02
N PHE A 86 -16.00 3.29 4.31
CA PHE A 86 -14.57 2.96 4.17
C PHE A 86 -13.81 4.11 3.50
N VAL A 87 -14.34 4.65 2.38
CA VAL A 87 -13.72 5.74 1.61
C VAL A 87 -13.52 6.98 2.48
N GLU A 88 -14.51 7.31 3.31
CA GLU A 88 -14.44 8.42 4.26
C GLU A 88 -13.35 8.19 5.31
N LYS A 89 -13.30 6.99 5.91
CA LYS A 89 -12.33 6.63 6.95
C LYS A 89 -10.88 6.60 6.43
N ILE A 90 -10.66 6.14 5.21
CA ILE A 90 -9.30 6.13 4.61
C ILE A 90 -8.91 7.47 3.99
N GLY A 91 -9.84 8.44 3.92
CA GLY A 91 -9.65 9.67 3.16
C GLY A 91 -8.39 10.45 3.55
N HIS A 92 -8.03 10.40 4.84
CA HIS A 92 -6.88 11.10 5.41
C HIS A 92 -5.54 10.36 5.24
N LYS A 93 -5.54 9.05 5.01
CA LYS A 93 -4.32 8.23 4.88
C LYS A 93 -4.57 7.03 3.96
N PRO A 94 -4.86 7.22 2.66
CA PRO A 94 -5.05 6.11 1.75
C PRO A 94 -3.71 5.39 1.48
N ASP A 95 -3.75 4.11 1.14
CA ASP A 95 -2.55 3.32 0.87
C ASP A 95 -2.59 2.59 -0.47
N ILE A 96 -1.39 2.27 -0.96
CA ILE A 96 -1.18 1.37 -2.11
C ILE A 96 -0.50 0.07 -1.65
N TYR A 97 0.14 0.08 -0.47
CA TYR A 97 0.83 -1.07 0.10
C TYR A 97 -0.08 -2.30 0.24
N GLY A 98 -1.26 -2.15 0.88
CA GLY A 98 -2.21 -3.24 1.05
C GLY A 98 -2.70 -3.81 -0.28
N PRO A 99 -3.28 -3.01 -1.19
CA PRO A 99 -3.69 -3.44 -2.53
C PRO A 99 -2.62 -4.20 -3.30
N PHE A 100 -1.37 -3.72 -3.27
CA PHE A 100 -0.25 -4.36 -3.95
C PHE A 100 0.01 -5.79 -3.43
N TRP A 101 0.07 -5.96 -2.11
CA TRP A 101 0.31 -7.28 -1.51
C TRP A 101 -0.88 -8.21 -1.62
N ILE A 102 -2.11 -7.69 -1.54
CA ILE A 102 -3.34 -8.47 -1.75
C ILE A 102 -3.35 -9.02 -3.18
N CYS A 103 -3.11 -8.19 -4.19
CA CYS A 103 -3.05 -8.62 -5.59
C CYS A 103 -1.94 -9.67 -5.79
N THR A 104 -0.73 -9.40 -5.30
CA THR A 104 0.40 -10.33 -5.41
C THR A 104 0.07 -11.70 -4.83
N THR A 105 -0.45 -11.73 -3.60
CA THR A 105 -0.81 -12.97 -2.91
C THR A 105 -1.90 -13.71 -3.67
N LEU A 106 -2.91 -12.99 -4.16
CA LEU A 106 -4.01 -13.58 -4.88
C LEU A 106 -3.57 -14.18 -6.23
N VAL A 107 -2.64 -13.54 -6.94
CA VAL A 107 -2.04 -14.09 -8.17
C VAL A 107 -1.37 -15.43 -7.89
N PHE A 108 -0.50 -15.49 -6.87
CA PHE A 108 0.20 -16.72 -6.51
C PHE A 108 -0.78 -17.82 -6.04
N VAL A 109 -1.73 -17.47 -5.18
CA VAL A 109 -2.70 -18.43 -4.63
C VAL A 109 -3.62 -18.95 -5.73
N ALA A 110 -4.14 -18.09 -6.61
CA ALA A 110 -5.01 -18.51 -7.72
C ALA A 110 -4.29 -19.43 -8.69
N ALA A 111 -3.04 -19.10 -9.09
CA ALA A 111 -2.27 -19.94 -9.99
C ALA A 111 -1.86 -21.28 -9.36
N ALA A 112 -1.43 -21.27 -8.09
CA ALA A 112 -1.04 -22.48 -7.38
C ALA A 112 -2.23 -23.41 -7.12
N LEU A 113 -3.32 -22.88 -6.57
CA LEU A 113 -4.52 -23.68 -6.26
C LEU A 113 -5.29 -24.08 -7.52
N GLY A 114 -5.27 -23.26 -8.57
CA GLY A 114 -5.81 -23.62 -9.88
C GLY A 114 -5.09 -24.82 -10.48
N ASN A 115 -3.75 -24.84 -10.43
CA ASN A 115 -2.96 -26.01 -10.85
C ASN A 115 -3.17 -27.22 -9.94
N PHE A 116 -3.28 -27.02 -8.63
CA PHE A 116 -3.57 -28.09 -7.68
C PHE A 116 -4.95 -28.73 -7.91
N ALA A 117 -5.99 -27.93 -8.15
CA ALA A 117 -7.33 -28.43 -8.47
C ALA A 117 -7.34 -29.22 -9.80
N SER A 118 -6.59 -28.77 -10.81
CA SER A 118 -6.37 -29.53 -12.05
C SER A 118 -5.69 -30.87 -11.79
N TYR A 119 -4.66 -30.90 -10.94
CA TYR A 119 -3.97 -32.13 -10.54
C TYR A 119 -4.89 -33.11 -9.80
N LEU A 120 -5.72 -32.63 -8.87
CA LEU A 120 -6.71 -33.48 -8.20
C LEU A 120 -7.71 -34.07 -9.19
N THR A 121 -8.14 -33.28 -10.18
CA THR A 121 -9.07 -33.76 -11.21
C THR A 121 -8.44 -34.83 -12.10
N HIS A 122 -7.16 -34.71 -12.44
CA HIS A 122 -6.39 -35.75 -13.13
C HIS A 122 -6.41 -37.07 -12.36
N ASN A 123 -6.06 -37.04 -11.07
CA ASN A 123 -6.02 -38.24 -10.24
C ASN A 123 -7.41 -38.91 -10.06
N LEU A 124 -8.50 -38.12 -10.09
CA LEU A 124 -9.86 -38.62 -9.88
C LEU A 124 -10.57 -39.04 -11.18
N LYS A 125 -10.19 -38.50 -12.34
CA LYS A 125 -10.92 -38.65 -13.62
C LYS A 125 -10.05 -39.10 -14.80
N GLU A 126 -8.79 -39.47 -14.58
CA GLU A 126 -7.81 -39.90 -15.59
C GLU A 126 -7.64 -38.94 -16.79
N GLN A 127 -7.85 -37.63 -16.57
CA GLN A 127 -7.68 -36.60 -17.60
C GLN A 127 -6.20 -36.24 -17.78
N PRO A 128 -5.66 -35.99 -18.99
CA PRO A 128 -4.25 -35.61 -19.15
C PRO A 128 -3.91 -34.36 -18.32
N TRP A 129 -2.82 -34.42 -17.54
CA TRP A 129 -2.35 -33.30 -16.74
C TRP A 129 -1.15 -32.64 -17.40
N GLU A 130 -1.29 -31.36 -17.73
CA GLU A 130 -0.19 -30.48 -18.05
C GLU A 130 -0.18 -29.32 -17.05
N TYR A 131 1.01 -29.04 -16.51
CA TYR A 131 1.20 -27.88 -15.66
C TYR A 131 1.14 -26.62 -16.51
N ASP A 132 0.22 -25.72 -16.16
CA ASP A 132 0.00 -24.50 -16.92
C ASP A 132 0.65 -23.30 -16.21
N ILE A 133 1.80 -22.87 -16.76
CA ILE A 133 2.56 -21.70 -16.31
C ILE A 133 1.81 -20.40 -16.64
N ASP A 134 1.00 -20.39 -17.70
CA ASP A 134 0.30 -19.20 -18.17
C ASP A 134 -0.77 -18.75 -17.18
N LYS A 135 -1.25 -19.63 -16.30
CA LYS A 135 -2.14 -19.28 -15.18
C LYS A 135 -1.60 -18.15 -14.30
N VAL A 136 -0.28 -18.07 -14.09
CA VAL A 136 0.34 -16.97 -13.32
C VAL A 136 0.18 -15.66 -14.09
N THR A 137 0.51 -15.65 -15.37
CA THR A 137 0.41 -14.47 -16.25
C THR A 137 -1.04 -13.99 -16.40
N TRP A 138 -1.97 -14.91 -16.62
CA TRP A 138 -3.41 -14.63 -16.68
C TRP A 138 -3.94 -14.07 -15.36
N SER A 139 -3.57 -14.67 -14.23
CA SER A 139 -3.96 -14.18 -12.91
C SER A 139 -3.38 -12.78 -12.65
N ALA A 140 -2.11 -12.55 -13.00
CA ALA A 140 -1.45 -11.25 -12.86
C ALA A 140 -2.17 -10.18 -13.68
N GLY A 141 -2.41 -10.43 -14.97
CA GLY A 141 -3.15 -9.52 -15.83
C GLY A 141 -4.56 -9.23 -15.31
N MET A 142 -5.26 -10.26 -14.83
CA MET A 142 -6.60 -10.13 -14.29
C MET A 142 -6.64 -9.27 -13.03
N PHE A 143 -5.87 -9.62 -11.98
CA PHE A 143 -5.97 -8.94 -10.69
C PHE A 143 -5.31 -7.56 -10.69
N TYR A 144 -4.13 -7.41 -11.27
CA TYR A 144 -3.51 -6.08 -11.40
C TYR A 144 -4.27 -5.19 -12.38
N GLY A 145 -4.71 -5.74 -13.51
CA GLY A 145 -5.54 -5.02 -14.47
C GLY A 145 -6.83 -4.54 -13.81
N TYR A 146 -7.52 -5.43 -13.09
CA TYR A 146 -8.74 -5.08 -12.38
C TYR A 146 -8.50 -4.03 -11.29
N SER A 147 -7.52 -4.25 -10.39
CA SER A 147 -7.33 -3.39 -9.22
C SER A 147 -6.74 -2.01 -9.55
N PHE A 148 -6.03 -1.85 -10.68
CA PHE A 148 -5.38 -0.58 -11.02
C PHE A 148 -6.01 0.13 -12.22
N VAL A 149 -6.38 -0.61 -13.28
CA VAL A 149 -6.92 0.00 -14.50
C VAL A 149 -8.39 0.40 -14.32
N VAL A 150 -9.21 -0.47 -13.74
CA VAL A 150 -10.66 -0.17 -13.56
C VAL A 150 -10.87 1.08 -12.70
N PRO A 151 -10.21 1.25 -11.53
CA PRO A 151 -10.37 2.45 -10.71
C PRO A 151 -9.83 3.71 -11.39
N LEU A 152 -8.80 3.57 -12.22
CA LEU A 152 -8.26 4.68 -13.00
C LEU A 152 -9.24 5.15 -14.07
N VAL A 153 -9.84 4.22 -14.83
CA VAL A 153 -10.90 4.55 -15.80
C VAL A 153 -12.08 5.19 -15.08
N PHE A 154 -12.50 4.61 -13.96
CA PHE A 154 -13.61 5.13 -13.17
C PHE A 154 -13.33 6.53 -12.60
N TYR A 155 -12.09 6.78 -12.14
CA TYR A 155 -11.62 8.10 -11.73
C TYR A 155 -11.79 9.16 -12.83
N TYR A 156 -11.35 8.85 -14.06
CA TYR A 156 -11.50 9.78 -15.19
C TYR A 156 -12.97 10.05 -15.51
N VAL A 157 -13.82 9.02 -15.49
CA VAL A 157 -15.26 9.16 -15.70
C VAL A 157 -15.87 10.06 -14.61
N LEU A 158 -15.63 9.77 -13.34
CA LEU A 158 -16.16 10.55 -12.21
C LEU A 158 -15.71 12.01 -12.27
N ASN A 159 -14.42 12.25 -12.54
CA ASN A 159 -13.87 13.60 -12.62
C ASN A 159 -14.44 14.39 -13.81
N HIS A 160 -14.70 13.72 -14.93
CA HIS A 160 -15.36 14.35 -16.09
C HIS A 160 -16.79 14.82 -15.77
N PHE A 161 -17.50 14.10 -14.89
CA PHE A 161 -18.85 14.46 -14.44
C PHE A 161 -18.87 15.32 -13.16
N GLY A 162 -17.71 15.86 -12.73
CA GLY A 162 -17.62 16.80 -11.60
C GLY A 162 -17.63 16.15 -10.21
N VAL A 163 -17.46 14.83 -10.10
CA VAL A 163 -17.32 14.14 -8.81
C VAL A 163 -15.84 14.08 -8.43
N THR A 164 -15.44 14.89 -7.46
CA THR A 164 -14.06 14.92 -6.96
C THR A 164 -13.74 13.61 -6.23
N SER A 165 -12.78 12.86 -6.77
CA SER A 165 -12.32 11.59 -6.19
C SER A 165 -10.81 11.55 -6.16
N HIS A 166 -10.20 10.91 -5.17
CA HIS A 166 -8.76 10.67 -5.17
C HIS A 166 -8.47 9.28 -5.73
N VAL A 167 -7.68 9.20 -6.80
CA VAL A 167 -7.35 7.93 -7.47
C VAL A 167 -6.76 6.88 -6.50
N VAL A 168 -5.94 7.32 -5.55
CA VAL A 168 -5.31 6.43 -4.57
C VAL A 168 -6.34 5.84 -3.59
N GLN A 169 -7.37 6.60 -3.21
CA GLN A 169 -8.46 6.08 -2.38
C GLN A 169 -9.26 5.00 -3.15
N LEU A 170 -9.43 5.17 -4.46
CA LEU A 170 -10.09 4.18 -5.30
C LEU A 170 -9.22 2.92 -5.47
N TRP A 171 -7.91 3.04 -5.68
CA TRP A 171 -7.00 1.90 -5.70
C TRP A 171 -6.97 1.14 -4.36
N CYS A 172 -6.95 1.87 -3.24
CA CYS A 172 -7.10 1.30 -1.91
C CYS A 172 -8.40 0.49 -1.83
N LEU A 173 -9.55 1.12 -2.08
CA LEU A 173 -10.85 0.48 -2.00
C LEU A 173 -10.98 -0.78 -2.88
N TYR A 174 -10.56 -0.71 -4.14
CA TYR A 174 -10.62 -1.86 -5.05
C TYR A 174 -9.63 -2.95 -4.66
N GLY A 175 -8.43 -2.61 -4.21
CA GLY A 175 -7.47 -3.61 -3.74
C GLY A 175 -7.98 -4.38 -2.52
N TYR A 176 -8.55 -3.69 -1.54
CA TYR A 176 -9.11 -4.36 -0.35
C TYR A 176 -10.38 -5.15 -0.63
N SER A 177 -11.14 -4.81 -1.68
CA SER A 177 -12.29 -5.63 -2.10
C SER A 177 -11.86 -7.01 -2.61
N LEU A 178 -10.63 -7.15 -3.10
CA LEU A 178 -10.07 -8.42 -3.58
C LEU A 178 -9.64 -9.37 -2.46
N PHE A 179 -9.48 -8.88 -1.22
CA PHE A 179 -8.95 -9.71 -0.13
C PHE A 179 -9.76 -10.98 0.09
N ILE A 180 -11.10 -10.91 0.02
CA ILE A 180 -11.99 -12.04 0.25
C ILE A 180 -11.76 -13.21 -0.73
N PHE A 181 -11.19 -12.94 -1.91
CA PHE A 181 -10.87 -13.98 -2.89
C PHE A 181 -9.69 -14.85 -2.45
N ILE A 182 -8.80 -14.37 -1.57
CA ILE A 182 -7.68 -15.15 -1.05
C ILE A 182 -8.20 -16.35 -0.25
N PRO A 183 -8.94 -16.20 0.87
CA PRO A 183 -9.49 -17.33 1.61
C PRO A 183 -10.45 -18.16 0.75
N ALA A 184 -11.26 -17.52 -0.10
CA ALA A 184 -12.17 -18.22 -1.02
C ALA A 184 -11.44 -19.16 -1.99
N SER A 185 -10.24 -18.80 -2.45
CA SER A 185 -9.43 -19.64 -3.32
C SER A 185 -8.99 -20.93 -2.61
N PHE A 186 -8.60 -20.84 -1.33
CA PHE A 186 -8.28 -22.01 -0.51
C PHE A 186 -9.49 -22.92 -0.31
N LEU A 187 -10.66 -22.35 0.00
CA LEU A 187 -11.89 -23.12 0.12
C LEU A 187 -12.26 -23.80 -1.22
N SER A 188 -11.98 -23.15 -2.35
CA SER A 188 -12.29 -23.65 -3.69
C SER A 188 -11.28 -24.68 -4.23
N ALA A 189 -10.24 -25.03 -3.47
CA ALA A 189 -9.26 -26.05 -3.87
C ALA A 189 -9.86 -27.46 -3.94
N VAL A 190 -10.96 -27.70 -3.25
CA VAL A 190 -11.69 -28.98 -3.29
C VAL A 190 -12.39 -29.13 -4.65
N PRO A 191 -12.20 -30.24 -5.38
CA PRO A 191 -12.72 -30.42 -6.74
C PRO A 191 -14.21 -30.82 -6.76
N VAL A 192 -15.05 -30.05 -6.07
CA VAL A 192 -16.51 -30.21 -6.04
C VAL A 192 -17.15 -29.01 -6.74
N ASP A 193 -17.74 -29.24 -7.92
CA ASP A 193 -18.18 -28.18 -8.81
C ASP A 193 -19.22 -27.24 -8.17
N ILE A 194 -20.27 -27.80 -7.56
CA ILE A 194 -21.33 -27.00 -6.92
C ILE A 194 -20.77 -26.16 -5.76
N PHE A 195 -19.84 -26.70 -5.00
CA PHE A 195 -19.22 -26.01 -3.86
C PHE A 195 -18.40 -24.81 -4.33
N ARG A 196 -17.62 -24.98 -5.41
CA ARG A 196 -16.84 -23.89 -6.03
C ARG A 196 -17.73 -22.77 -6.58
N TRP A 197 -18.85 -23.12 -7.21
CA TRP A 197 -19.83 -22.13 -7.67
C TRP A 197 -20.45 -21.33 -6.52
N VAL A 198 -20.82 -21.99 -5.42
CA VAL A 198 -21.37 -21.34 -4.24
C VAL A 198 -20.35 -20.39 -3.62
N ILE A 199 -19.10 -20.83 -3.44
CA ILE A 199 -18.03 -19.98 -2.91
C ILE A 199 -17.81 -18.78 -3.82
N ALA A 200 -17.62 -18.98 -5.12
CA ALA A 200 -17.42 -17.89 -6.07
C ALA A 200 -18.58 -16.88 -6.07
N GLY A 201 -19.82 -17.37 -5.99
CA GLY A 201 -21.01 -16.53 -5.88
C GLY A 201 -21.04 -15.69 -4.60
N ILE A 202 -20.84 -16.32 -3.45
CA ILE A 202 -20.83 -15.60 -2.15
C ILE A 202 -19.69 -14.59 -2.11
N THR A 203 -18.47 -15.00 -2.47
CA THR A 203 -17.29 -14.12 -2.50
C THR A 203 -17.50 -12.93 -3.43
N GLY A 204 -18.03 -13.18 -4.64
CA GLY A 204 -18.37 -12.13 -5.60
C GLY A 204 -19.40 -11.16 -5.04
N VAL A 205 -20.49 -11.65 -4.45
CA VAL A 205 -21.55 -10.79 -3.89
C VAL A 205 -21.05 -9.96 -2.71
N VAL A 206 -20.30 -10.55 -1.77
CA VAL A 206 -19.76 -9.81 -0.61
C VAL A 206 -18.81 -8.71 -1.08
N SER A 207 -17.87 -9.06 -1.97
CA SER A 207 -16.92 -8.09 -2.54
C SER A 207 -17.62 -6.99 -3.34
N ALA A 208 -18.60 -7.34 -4.17
CA ALA A 208 -19.36 -6.39 -4.98
C ALA A 208 -20.20 -5.46 -4.10
N THR A 209 -20.79 -6.00 -3.03
CA THR A 209 -21.56 -5.21 -2.06
C THR A 209 -20.68 -4.24 -1.29
N PHE A 210 -19.49 -4.67 -0.84
CA PHE A 210 -18.51 -3.79 -0.20
C PHE A 210 -18.19 -2.60 -1.12
N LEU A 211 -17.86 -2.88 -2.38
CA LEU A 211 -17.49 -1.85 -3.33
C LEU A 211 -18.67 -0.93 -3.66
N ALA A 212 -19.85 -1.51 -3.91
CA ALA A 212 -21.07 -0.79 -4.25
C ALA A 212 -21.53 0.16 -3.13
N LEU A 213 -21.49 -0.27 -1.86
CA LEU A 213 -21.92 0.58 -0.74
C LEU A 213 -20.98 1.77 -0.52
N ASN A 214 -19.67 1.53 -0.64
CA ASN A 214 -18.67 2.59 -0.51
C ASN A 214 -18.75 3.60 -1.68
N MET A 215 -18.90 3.11 -2.90
CA MET A 215 -19.10 3.97 -4.07
C MET A 215 -20.42 4.73 -4.02
N ARG A 216 -21.50 4.09 -3.55
CA ARG A 216 -22.78 4.74 -3.31
C ARG A 216 -22.62 5.90 -2.34
N SER A 217 -21.98 5.69 -1.20
CA SER A 217 -21.79 6.74 -0.19
C SER A 217 -21.03 7.94 -0.77
N HIS A 218 -19.96 7.67 -1.53
CA HIS A 218 -19.13 8.70 -2.16
C HIS A 218 -19.84 9.51 -3.26
N ILE A 219 -20.63 8.84 -4.12
CA ILE A 219 -21.18 9.45 -5.34
C ILE A 219 -22.60 10.03 -5.14
N ARG A 220 -23.38 9.50 -4.19
CA ARG A 220 -24.82 9.81 -4.06
C ARG A 220 -25.11 11.31 -3.88
N SER A 221 -24.25 12.05 -3.19
CA SER A 221 -24.42 13.50 -2.99
C SER A 221 -24.05 14.34 -4.21
N HIS A 222 -23.32 13.77 -5.18
CA HIS A 222 -22.72 14.52 -6.29
C HIS A 222 -23.34 14.22 -7.66
N SER A 223 -24.14 13.15 -7.82
CA SER A 223 -24.71 12.81 -9.12
C SER A 223 -26.07 12.10 -9.04
N ASN A 224 -27.01 12.53 -9.88
CA ASN A 224 -28.30 11.84 -10.08
C ASN A 224 -28.14 10.45 -10.73
N LYS A 225 -26.99 10.18 -11.38
CA LYS A 225 -26.67 8.90 -12.03
C LYS A 225 -25.94 7.92 -11.10
N TRP A 226 -25.87 8.19 -9.80
CA TRP A 226 -25.16 7.36 -8.83
C TRP A 226 -25.53 5.87 -8.90
N LEU A 227 -26.81 5.56 -9.14
CA LEU A 227 -27.31 4.18 -9.28
C LEU A 227 -26.62 3.44 -10.44
N LEU A 228 -26.46 4.11 -11.59
CA LEU A 228 -25.85 3.52 -12.78
C LEU A 228 -24.38 3.20 -12.54
N TYR A 229 -23.64 4.12 -11.92
CA TYR A 229 -22.23 3.89 -11.58
C TYR A 229 -22.06 2.73 -10.61
N VAL A 230 -22.86 2.70 -9.54
CA VAL A 230 -22.84 1.62 -8.55
C VAL A 230 -23.22 0.28 -9.17
N ALA A 231 -24.22 0.24 -10.05
CA ALA A 231 -24.62 -0.97 -10.76
C ALA A 231 -23.50 -1.49 -11.67
N ILE A 232 -22.83 -0.61 -12.43
CA ILE A 232 -21.69 -0.99 -13.27
C ILE A 232 -20.56 -1.59 -12.42
N VAL A 233 -20.20 -0.92 -11.33
CA VAL A 233 -19.15 -1.39 -10.41
C VAL A 233 -19.49 -2.75 -9.81
N PHE A 234 -20.74 -2.93 -9.36
CA PHE A 234 -21.23 -4.20 -8.83
C PHE A 234 -21.15 -5.32 -9.88
N LEU A 235 -21.61 -5.06 -11.10
CA LEU A 235 -21.57 -6.03 -12.20
C LEU A 235 -20.15 -6.36 -12.65
N MET A 236 -19.24 -5.39 -12.69
CA MET A 236 -17.83 -5.63 -13.00
C MET A 236 -17.15 -6.50 -11.94
N GLN A 237 -17.45 -6.30 -10.65
CA GLN A 237 -16.92 -7.14 -9.58
C GLN A 237 -17.47 -8.57 -9.66
N LEU A 238 -18.76 -8.75 -9.96
CA LEU A 238 -19.35 -10.07 -10.21
C LEU A 238 -18.74 -10.74 -11.45
N GLY A 239 -18.54 -9.97 -12.52
CA GLY A 239 -17.90 -10.46 -13.75
C GLY A 239 -16.49 -11.00 -13.45
N MET A 240 -15.69 -10.28 -12.68
CA MET A 240 -14.36 -10.75 -12.27
C MET A 240 -14.43 -12.01 -11.39
N ALA A 241 -15.38 -12.11 -10.46
CA ALA A 241 -15.60 -13.33 -9.67
C ALA A 241 -15.98 -14.54 -10.55
N LEU A 242 -16.77 -14.31 -11.59
CA LEU A 242 -17.13 -15.35 -12.57
C LEU A 242 -15.91 -15.78 -13.38
N VAL A 243 -15.12 -14.83 -13.89
CA VAL A 243 -13.90 -15.12 -14.65
C VAL A 243 -12.90 -15.91 -13.81
N LEU A 244 -12.75 -15.63 -12.52
CA LEU A 244 -11.87 -16.40 -11.63
C LEU A 244 -12.31 -17.87 -11.49
N LYS A 245 -13.61 -18.14 -11.57
CA LYS A 245 -14.17 -19.49 -11.43
C LYS A 245 -14.14 -20.28 -12.73
N LEU A 246 -14.28 -19.60 -13.87
CA LEU A 246 -14.27 -20.20 -15.21
C LEU A 246 -12.89 -20.82 -15.50
#